data_AF-A0A1P8YBW7-F1
#
_entry.id   AF-A0A1P8YBW7-F1
#
_cell.length_a   1.000
_cell.length_b   1.000
_cell.length_c   1.000
_cell.angle_alpha   90.00
_cell.angle_beta   90.00
_cell.angle_gamma   90.00
#
_symmetry.space_group_name_H-M   'P 1'
#
loop_
_entity.id
_entity.type
_entity.pdbx_description
1 polymer ?
#
loop_
_entity_poly.entity_id
_entity_poly.type
_entity_poly.pdbx_seq_one_letter_code
_entity_poly.pdbx_strand_id
1 'polypeptide(L)'
;MLVDSTIVPLGTRPGDGALPGNVAHFEEQENAVERLLSEIQPVVFCDITVAPFSVMAHGHEFGLILNGPDSEDDHEWYWNVTVEPGDYMAFYAPWDDGEYDT
;
A
#
# COMPACT_ATOMS: atom_id res chain seq x y z
N MET A 1 -2.41 -12.58 19.62
CA MET A 1 -2.45 -11.44 20.57
C MET A 1 -2.72 -10.23 19.71
N LEU A 2 -3.90 -9.61 19.78
CA LEU A 2 -4.10 -8.31 19.13
C LEU A 2 -3.09 -7.36 19.76
N VAL A 3 -2.26 -6.71 18.94
CA VAL A 3 -1.42 -5.60 19.38
C VAL A 3 -2.34 -4.56 20.01
N ASP A 4 -2.02 -4.07 21.22
CA ASP A 4 -2.73 -2.94 21.84
C ASP A 4 -2.67 -1.75 20.88
N SER A 5 -3.74 -1.59 20.10
CA SER A 5 -3.77 -0.67 18.98
C SER A 5 -4.14 0.70 19.52
N THR A 6 -3.15 1.60 19.63
CA THR A 6 -3.41 2.99 20.02
C THR A 6 -3.98 3.76 18.83
N ILE A 7 -5.25 4.14 18.90
CA ILE A 7 -5.88 5.01 17.90
C ILE A 7 -5.51 6.45 18.21
N VAL A 8 -4.83 7.13 17.27
CA VAL A 8 -4.47 8.54 17.40
C VAL A 8 -5.49 9.39 16.66
N PRO A 9 -6.32 10.20 17.35
CA PRO A 9 -7.26 11.08 16.69
C PRO A 9 -6.49 12.19 15.96
N LEU A 10 -6.76 12.30 14.67
CA LEU A 10 -6.12 13.23 13.74
C LEU A 10 -6.88 14.56 13.58
N GLY A 11 -7.96 14.74 14.35
CA GLY A 11 -8.81 15.94 14.28
C GLY A 11 -9.87 15.88 13.17
N THR A 12 -10.51 17.03 12.93
CA THR A 12 -11.50 17.21 11.85
C THR A 12 -10.81 17.69 10.59
N ARG A 13 -11.27 17.23 9.42
CA ARG A 13 -10.74 17.66 8.12
C ARG A 13 -10.70 19.20 8.03
N PRO A 14 -9.53 19.82 7.79
CA PRO A 14 -9.45 21.27 7.61
C PRO A 14 -10.07 21.71 6.29
N GLY A 15 -11.01 22.68 6.34
CA GLY A 15 -11.56 23.38 5.17
C GLY A 15 -12.79 22.71 4.53
N ASP A 16 -13.75 23.55 4.11
CA ASP A 16 -15.04 23.14 3.54
C ASP A 16 -14.97 22.66 2.06
N GLY A 17 -13.79 22.67 1.44
CA GLY A 17 -13.68 22.66 -0.03
C GLY A 17 -13.14 21.38 -0.69
N ALA A 18 -12.50 20.48 0.06
CA ALA A 18 -11.90 19.30 -0.57
C ALA A 18 -12.96 18.21 -0.78
N LEU A 19 -13.09 17.69 -2.01
CA LEU A 19 -14.03 16.62 -2.31
C LEU A 19 -13.63 15.32 -1.56
N PRO A 20 -14.58 14.43 -1.24
CA PRO A 20 -14.27 13.09 -0.78
C PRO A 20 -13.32 12.40 -1.78
N GLY A 21 -12.31 11.69 -1.29
CA GLY A 21 -11.34 10.94 -2.12
C GLY A 21 -10.01 11.64 -2.40
N ASN A 22 -9.89 12.95 -2.15
CA ASN A 22 -8.59 13.63 -2.27
C ASN A 22 -7.75 13.46 -0.99
N VAL A 23 -6.46 13.18 -1.15
CA VAL A 23 -5.48 13.18 -0.05
C VAL A 23 -5.51 14.57 0.63
N ALA A 24 -5.89 14.59 1.89
CA ALA A 24 -5.84 15.80 2.71
C ALA A 24 -4.58 15.74 3.57
N HIS A 25 -3.66 16.68 3.35
CA HIS A 25 -2.51 16.88 4.22
C HIS A 25 -2.91 17.80 5.39
N PHE A 26 -2.56 17.42 6.62
CA PHE A 26 -2.77 18.25 7.80
C PHE A 26 -1.66 18.01 8.82
N GLU A 27 -1.34 19.06 9.59
CA GLU A 27 -0.20 19.10 10.52
C GLU A 27 -0.33 18.02 11.61
N GLU A 28 -1.56 17.68 12.05
CA GLU A 28 -1.76 16.61 13.03
C GLU A 28 -1.37 15.22 12.49
N GLN A 29 -1.43 14.99 11.17
CA GLN A 29 -1.00 13.73 10.54
C GLN A 29 0.50 13.56 10.68
N GLU A 30 1.25 14.59 10.28
CA GLU A 30 2.71 14.60 10.33
C GLU A 30 3.20 14.39 11.76
N ASN A 31 2.65 15.15 12.71
CA ASN A 31 2.97 15.01 14.13
C ASN A 31 2.65 13.61 14.69
N ALA A 32 1.52 13.01 14.29
CA ALA A 32 1.17 11.65 14.72
C ALA A 32 2.15 10.62 14.16
N VAL A 33 2.55 10.74 12.89
CA VAL A 33 3.55 9.86 12.26
C VAL A 33 4.90 10.01 12.94
N GLU A 34 5.41 11.22 13.13
CA GLU A 34 6.68 11.47 13.81
C GLU A 34 6.70 10.86 15.23
N ARG A 35 5.62 11.04 15.99
CA ARG A 35 5.49 10.47 17.33
C ARG A 35 5.54 8.94 17.29
N LEU A 36 4.78 8.29 16.41
CA LEU A 36 4.77 6.83 16.31
C LEU A 36 6.12 6.27 15.85
N LEU A 37 6.78 6.94 14.90
CA LEU A 37 8.13 6.58 14.47
C LEU A 37 9.16 6.73 15.61
N SER A 38 8.97 7.66 16.53
CA SER A 38 9.84 7.81 17.71
C SER A 38 9.75 6.62 18.69
N GLU A 39 8.61 5.93 18.74
CA GLU A 39 8.38 4.80 19.64
C GLU A 39 9.08 3.51 19.17
N ILE A 40 9.33 3.37 17.86
CA ILE A 40 9.94 2.17 17.25
C ILE A 40 11.43 2.34 16.90
N GLN A 41 12.07 3.42 17.38
CA GLN A 41 13.46 3.72 17.07
C GLN A 41 14.41 2.57 17.44
N PRO A 42 15.47 2.32 16.65
CA PRO A 42 15.90 3.10 15.48
C PRO A 42 15.11 2.77 14.20
N VAL A 43 14.75 3.80 13.43
CA VAL A 43 14.11 3.65 12.10
C VAL A 43 15.12 3.95 11.00
N VAL A 44 15.20 3.08 10.00
CA VAL A 44 15.98 3.30 8.76
C VAL A 44 15.02 3.22 7.59
N PHE A 45 15.03 4.25 6.75
CA PHE A 45 14.36 4.23 5.46
C PHE A 45 15.30 3.62 4.43
N CYS A 46 14.90 2.51 3.82
CA CYS A 46 15.62 1.89 2.73
C CYS A 46 14.65 1.20 1.79
N ASP A 47 15.11 0.96 0.57
CA ASP A 47 14.39 0.13 -0.38
C ASP A 47 14.34 -1.31 0.17
N ILE A 48 13.20 -1.96 -0.04
CA ILE A 48 13.02 -3.38 0.29
C ILE A 48 12.69 -4.14 -0.99
N THR A 49 13.27 -5.33 -1.12
CA THR A 49 12.89 -6.27 -2.17
C THR A 49 12.02 -7.35 -1.56
N VAL A 50 10.78 -7.46 -2.04
CA VAL A 50 9.83 -8.48 -1.59
C VAL A 50 9.57 -9.41 -2.77
N ALA A 51 9.77 -10.70 -2.56
CA ALA A 51 9.40 -11.70 -3.56
C ALA A 51 7.87 -11.87 -3.61
N PRO A 52 7.27 -12.13 -4.78
CA PRO A 52 5.86 -12.51 -4.86
C PRO A 52 5.52 -13.65 -3.91
N PHE A 53 4.38 -13.55 -3.24
CA PHE A 53 3.93 -14.54 -2.26
C PHE A 53 2.41 -14.59 -2.21
N SER A 54 1.88 -15.75 -1.82
CA SER A 54 0.45 -15.97 -1.62
C SER A 54 0.21 -16.70 -0.30
N VAL A 55 -0.75 -16.20 0.49
CA VAL A 55 -1.21 -16.79 1.75
C VAL A 55 -2.73 -16.82 1.78
N MET A 56 -3.30 -18.00 2.04
CA MET A 56 -4.73 -18.15 2.32
C MET A 56 -5.02 -17.86 3.80
N ALA A 57 -5.79 -16.80 4.06
CA ALA A 57 -6.23 -16.43 5.40
C ALA A 57 -7.73 -16.08 5.39
N HIS A 58 -8.48 -16.58 6.38
CA HIS A 58 -9.93 -16.30 6.49
C HIS A 58 -10.76 -16.62 5.23
N GLY A 59 -10.31 -17.56 4.41
CA GLY A 59 -10.96 -17.95 3.16
C GLY A 59 -10.69 -17.02 1.98
N HIS A 60 -9.71 -16.11 2.11
CA HIS A 60 -9.30 -15.18 1.06
C HIS A 60 -7.79 -15.25 0.82
N GLU A 61 -7.37 -14.99 -0.41
CA GLU A 61 -5.97 -14.97 -0.82
C GLU A 61 -5.37 -13.60 -0.53
N PHE A 62 -4.22 -13.57 0.13
CA PHE A 62 -3.50 -12.34 0.43
C PHE A 62 -2.10 -12.45 -0.14
N GLY A 63 -1.59 -11.35 -0.68
CA GLY A 63 -0.18 -11.23 -1.01
C GLY A 63 0.11 -10.42 -2.25
N LEU A 64 1.30 -10.68 -2.79
CA LEU A 64 1.82 -10.10 -4.03
C LEU A 64 1.77 -11.20 -5.08
N ILE A 65 0.72 -11.21 -5.89
CA ILE A 65 0.42 -12.29 -6.82
C ILE A 65 1.06 -11.98 -8.16
N LEU A 66 2.02 -12.79 -8.57
CA LEU A 66 2.62 -12.68 -9.90
C LEU A 66 1.68 -13.30 -10.93
N ASN A 67 1.13 -12.45 -11.78
CA ASN A 67 0.28 -12.89 -12.88
C ASN A 67 1.13 -13.12 -14.14
N GLY A 68 0.88 -14.28 -14.77
CA GLY A 68 1.53 -14.65 -16.03
C GLY A 68 1.14 -13.70 -17.18
N PRO A 69 1.88 -13.73 -18.29
CA PRO A 69 1.55 -12.90 -19.44
C PRO A 69 0.16 -13.29 -19.92
N ASP A 70 -0.73 -12.31 -20.01
CA ASP A 70 -2.09 -12.53 -20.44
C ASP A 70 -2.08 -12.98 -21.91
N SER A 71 -2.59 -14.17 -22.19
CA SER A 71 -2.55 -14.76 -23.53
C SER A 71 -3.66 -14.25 -24.45
N GLU A 72 -4.59 -13.44 -23.93
CA GLU A 72 -5.80 -13.00 -24.63
C GLU A 72 -5.75 -11.56 -25.14
N ASP A 73 -4.71 -10.79 -24.81
CA ASP A 73 -4.54 -9.42 -25.32
C ASP A 73 -3.45 -9.38 -26.40
N ASP A 74 -3.75 -8.73 -27.52
CA ASP A 74 -2.81 -8.52 -28.65
C ASP A 74 -1.61 -7.65 -28.23
N HIS A 75 -1.63 -7.14 -27.00
CA HIS A 75 -0.54 -6.51 -26.28
C HIS A 75 0.24 -7.53 -25.43
N GLU A 76 0.81 -8.52 -26.13
CA GLU A 76 2.17 -9.02 -25.92
C GLU A 76 2.82 -8.73 -24.52
N TRP A 77 2.74 -9.72 -23.62
CA TRP A 77 3.76 -10.05 -22.60
C TRP A 77 3.88 -9.21 -21.31
N TYR A 78 2.83 -8.60 -20.78
CA TYR A 78 2.95 -7.90 -19.50
C TYR A 78 2.78 -8.84 -18.31
N TRP A 79 3.89 -9.24 -17.71
CA TRP A 79 3.87 -9.74 -16.33
C TRP A 79 3.46 -8.58 -15.42
N ASN A 80 2.50 -8.84 -14.54
CA ASN A 80 2.08 -7.88 -13.51
C ASN A 80 2.11 -8.54 -12.12
N VAL A 81 2.17 -7.72 -11.08
CA VAL A 81 2.02 -8.17 -9.70
C VAL A 81 0.84 -7.44 -9.08
N THR A 82 -0.16 -8.17 -8.60
CA THR A 82 -1.33 -7.58 -7.93
C THR A 82 -1.24 -7.71 -6.42
N VAL A 83 -1.75 -6.71 -5.70
CA VAL A 83 -1.88 -6.74 -4.25
C VAL A 83 -3.27 -7.21 -3.85
N GLU A 84 -3.35 -8.43 -3.33
CA GLU A 84 -4.59 -9.00 -2.81
C GLU A 84 -4.71 -8.81 -1.29
N PRO A 85 -5.92 -8.55 -0.74
CA PRO A 85 -7.24 -8.60 -1.36
C PRO A 85 -7.60 -7.39 -2.21
N GLY A 86 -8.21 -7.64 -3.36
CA GLY A 86 -9.07 -6.67 -4.05
C GLY A 86 -8.43 -5.91 -5.20
N ASP A 87 -7.33 -6.43 -5.79
CA ASP A 87 -6.72 -5.93 -7.02
C ASP A 87 -6.63 -4.39 -7.11
N TYR A 88 -6.29 -3.76 -5.98
CA TYR A 88 -6.30 -2.30 -5.86
C TYR A 88 -4.99 -1.66 -6.36
N MET A 89 -3.96 -2.48 -6.53
CA MET A 89 -2.64 -2.05 -6.97
C MET A 89 -2.05 -3.13 -7.86
N ALA A 90 -1.72 -2.75 -9.08
CA ALA A 90 -1.01 -3.59 -10.04
C ALA A 90 0.33 -2.92 -10.40
N PHE A 91 1.41 -3.66 -10.20
CA PHE A 91 2.75 -3.25 -10.61
C PHE A 91 3.07 -3.88 -11.97
N TYR A 92 3.86 -3.16 -12.78
CA TYR A 92 4.34 -3.64 -14.08
C TYR A 92 5.86 -3.46 -14.17
N ALA A 93 6.50 -4.25 -15.04
CA ALA A 93 7.91 -4.05 -15.36
C ALA A 93 8.16 -2.62 -15.87
N PRO A 94 9.25 -1.95 -15.47
CA PRO A 94 10.49 -2.50 -14.91
C PRO A 94 10.55 -2.67 -13.38
N TRP A 95 9.49 -2.42 -12.61
CA TRP A 95 9.42 -2.60 -11.14
C TRP A 95 10.37 -1.73 -10.29
N ASP A 96 11.26 -0.97 -10.91
CA ASP A 96 12.36 -0.26 -10.25
C ASP A 96 11.96 1.08 -9.64
N ASP A 97 10.82 1.65 -10.05
CA ASP A 97 10.35 2.97 -9.63
C ASP A 97 9.27 2.92 -8.53
N GLY A 98 8.72 1.73 -8.27
CA GLY A 98 7.59 1.56 -7.36
C GLY A 98 6.32 2.25 -7.84
N GLU A 99 6.23 2.59 -9.14
CA GLU A 99 5.00 3.08 -9.75
C GLU A 99 4.01 1.92 -9.91
N TYR A 100 2.74 2.18 -9.63
CA TYR A 100 1.65 1.22 -9.75
C TYR A 100 0.40 1.89 -10.30
N ASP A 101 -0.41 1.11 -11.00
CA ASP A 101 -1.74 1.53 -11.42
C ASP A 101 -2.76 1.25 -10.30
N THR A 102 -3.73 2.14 -10.13
CA THR A 102 -4.79 2.10 -9.09
C THR A 102 -6.18 2.26 -9.68
#